data_AF-A0A3L7RDJ0-F1
#
_entry.id   AF-A0A3L7RDJ0-F1
#
_cell.length_a   1.000
_cell.length_b   1.000
_cell.length_c   1.000
_cell.angle_alpha   90.00
_cell.angle_beta   90.00
_cell.angle_gamma   90.00
#
_symmetry.space_group_name_H-M   'P 1'
#
loop_
_entity.id
_entity.type
_entity.pdbx_description
1 polymer ?
#
loop_
_entity_poly.entity_id
_entity_poly.type
_entity_poly.pdbx_seq_one_letter_code
_entity_poly.pdbx_strand_id
1 'polypeptide(L)'
;MSALLLPIMRGNKVFWVLMLAFVIPAIGFTIIAWRVVGQVRRDAFVTDARLRELAWSVLAYADEANAFPVSEAELRAFTSAPTGVPATLRMPVLEVGAVAVATGYPLTRVEVTSAIPAPTLDESLKEIEVEWPTARDVQPIFRSKGKATLHGTSPSVGEWLYAMAQRIRAR
;
A
#
# COMPACT_ATOMS: atom_id res chain seq x y z
N MET A 1 9.54 60.99 33.59
CA MET A 1 9.93 60.49 32.25
C MET A 1 10.99 59.42 32.44
N SER A 2 10.58 58.15 32.52
CA SER A 2 11.51 57.02 32.72
C SER A 2 12.09 56.63 31.36
N ALA A 3 13.37 56.93 31.16
CA ALA A 3 14.13 56.46 30.01
C ALA A 3 14.31 54.94 30.14
N LEU A 4 13.65 54.21 29.25
CA LEU A 4 13.76 52.76 29.12
C LEU A 4 15.17 52.44 28.58
N LEU A 5 16.13 52.27 29.49
CA LEU A 5 17.49 51.83 29.19
C LEU A 5 17.43 50.38 28.71
N LEU A 6 17.29 50.18 27.40
CA LEU A 6 17.64 48.91 26.77
C LEU A 6 19.14 48.67 27.04
N PRO A 7 19.52 47.59 27.74
CA PRO A 7 20.91 47.33 28.06
C PRO A 7 21.69 47.12 26.75
N ILE A 8 22.71 47.94 26.52
CA ILE A 8 23.64 47.81 25.39
C ILE A 8 24.37 46.47 25.57
N MET A 9 23.85 45.42 24.94
CA MET A 9 24.49 44.11 24.94
C MET A 9 25.82 44.22 24.19
N ARG A 10 26.94 43.90 24.85
CA ARG A 10 28.27 43.75 24.20
C ARG A 10 28.13 42.93 22.92
N GLY A 11 28.77 43.34 21.81
CA GLY A 11 28.63 42.74 20.48
C GLY A 11 28.67 41.20 20.43
N ASN A 12 29.49 40.55 21.26
CA ASN A 12 29.51 39.09 21.39
C ASN A 12 28.16 38.51 21.84
N LYS A 13 27.45 39.15 22.77
CA LYS A 13 26.14 38.67 23.24
C LYS A 13 25.07 38.79 22.16
N VAL A 14 25.08 39.87 21.38
CA VAL A 14 24.15 40.07 20.24
C VAL A 14 24.39 39.00 19.18
N PHE A 15 25.65 38.73 18.86
CA PHE A 15 26.01 37.66 17.92
C PHE A 15 25.49 36.29 18.38
N TRP A 16 25.70 35.90 19.64
CA TRP A 16 25.21 34.62 20.16
C TRP A 16 23.68 34.53 20.17
N VAL A 17 22.98 35.62 20.49
CA VAL A 17 21.52 35.66 20.46
C VAL A 17 20.99 35.49 19.03
N LEU A 18 21.56 36.20 18.06
CA LEU A 18 21.19 36.02 16.64
C LEU A 18 21.51 34.61 16.16
N MET A 19 22.71 34.09 16.47
CA MET A 19 23.11 32.74 16.09
C MET A 19 22.15 31.68 16.66
N LEU A 20 21.82 31.75 17.96
CA LEU A 20 20.87 30.84 18.61
C LEU A 20 19.46 30.96 18.01
N ALA A 21 19.04 32.18 17.65
CA ALA A 21 17.75 32.43 17.02
C ALA A 21 17.63 31.77 15.63
N PHE A 22 18.72 31.50 14.92
CA PHE A 22 18.71 30.74 13.66
C PHE A 22 18.98 29.24 13.85
N VAL A 23 19.94 28.88 14.71
CA VAL A 23 20.37 27.49 14.89
C VAL A 23 19.28 26.65 15.56
N ILE A 24 18.60 27.17 16.60
CA ILE A 24 17.58 26.41 17.33
C ILE A 24 16.39 26.07 16.42
N PRO A 25 15.80 27.03 15.66
CA PRO A 25 14.74 26.68 14.71
C PRO A 25 15.23 25.72 13.62
N ALA A 26 16.45 25.88 13.09
CA ALA A 26 16.97 24.99 12.07
C ALA A 26 17.05 23.52 12.55
N ILE A 27 17.52 23.30 13.77
CA ILE A 27 17.52 21.98 14.41
C ILE A 27 16.09 21.48 14.60
N GLY A 28 15.19 22.34 15.09
CA GLY A 28 13.77 22.01 15.28
C GLY A 28 13.08 21.56 13.99
N PHE A 29 13.24 22.33 12.92
CA PHE A 29 12.71 21.99 11.59
C PHE A 29 13.32 20.70 11.05
N THR A 30 14.61 20.47 11.27
CA THR A 30 15.27 19.22 10.86
C THR A 30 14.65 18.01 11.56
N ILE A 31 14.41 18.08 12.88
CA ILE A 31 13.77 16.99 13.64
C ILE A 31 12.34 16.75 13.16
N ILE A 32 11.57 17.81 12.90
CA ILE A 32 10.20 17.70 12.39
C ILE A 32 10.19 17.05 11.01
N ALA A 33 11.06 17.51 10.09
CA ALA A 33 11.19 16.95 8.76
C ALA A 33 11.49 15.43 8.82
N TRP A 34 12.43 15.02 9.67
CA TRP A 34 12.76 13.61 9.88
C TRP A 34 11.57 12.80 10.39
N ARG A 35 10.79 13.34 11.34
CA ARG A 35 9.59 12.66 11.86
C ARG A 35 8.51 12.50 10.80
N VAL A 36 8.25 13.54 10.01
CA VAL A 36 7.25 13.52 8.93
C VAL A 36 7.64 12.48 7.87
N VAL A 37 8.89 12.51 7.38
CA VAL A 37 9.37 11.54 6.39
C VAL A 37 9.33 10.11 6.95
N GLY A 38 9.74 9.92 8.21
CA GLY A 38 9.68 8.62 8.88
C GLY A 38 8.26 8.09 9.02
N GLN A 39 7.29 8.96 9.29
CA GLN A 39 5.88 8.58 9.35
C GLN A 39 5.33 8.20 7.97
N VAL A 40 5.57 9.01 6.93
CA VAL A 40 5.12 8.71 5.56
C VAL A 40 5.66 7.37 5.07
N ARG A 41 6.93 7.06 5.36
CA ARG A 41 7.52 5.76 5.00
C ARG A 41 6.81 4.60 5.70
N ARG A 42 6.55 4.71 7.00
CA ARG A 42 5.83 3.68 7.76
C ARG A 42 4.41 3.49 7.22
N ASP A 43 3.70 4.58 6.97
CA ASP A 43 2.34 4.53 6.41
C ASP A 43 2.34 3.90 5.01
N ALA A 44 3.38 4.16 4.21
CA ALA A 44 3.57 3.54 2.90
C ALA A 44 3.78 2.02 2.99
N PHE A 45 4.60 1.53 3.93
CA PHE A 45 4.78 0.09 4.16
C PHE A 45 3.47 -0.60 4.57
N VAL A 46 2.71 0.03 5.47
CA VAL A 46 1.43 -0.53 5.95
C VAL A 46 0.40 -0.57 4.82
N THR A 47 0.31 0.50 4.03
CA THR A 47 -0.64 0.58 2.91
C THR A 47 -0.27 -0.40 1.80
N ASP A 48 1.02 -0.56 1.50
CA ASP A 48 1.53 -1.57 0.55
C ASP A 48 1.16 -2.98 0.98
N ALA A 49 1.40 -3.33 2.24
CA ALA A 49 1.04 -4.65 2.78
C ALA A 49 -0.46 -4.94 2.63
N ARG A 50 -1.31 -3.95 2.90
CA ARG A 50 -2.77 -4.07 2.77
C ARG A 50 -3.25 -4.19 1.33
N LEU A 51 -2.67 -3.41 0.41
CA LEU A 51 -2.96 -3.54 -1.03
C LEU A 51 -2.62 -4.93 -1.54
N ARG A 52 -1.44 -5.43 -1.16
CA ARG A 52 -0.92 -6.75 -1.55
C ARG A 52 -1.76 -7.89 -0.96
N GLU A 53 -2.14 -7.80 0.30
CA GLU A 53 -3.01 -8.79 0.94
C GLU A 53 -4.42 -8.83 0.33
N LEU A 54 -5.00 -7.66 0.06
CA LEU A 54 -6.29 -7.57 -0.63
C LEU A 54 -6.20 -8.15 -2.04
N ALA A 55 -5.14 -7.82 -2.78
CA ALA A 55 -4.88 -8.38 -4.10
C ALA A 55 -4.75 -9.90 -4.05
N TRP A 56 -4.01 -10.43 -3.08
CA TRP A 56 -3.89 -11.87 -2.88
C TRP A 56 -5.25 -12.53 -2.65
N SER A 57 -6.08 -11.96 -1.77
CA SER A 57 -7.42 -12.49 -1.49
C SER A 57 -8.30 -12.52 -2.74
N VAL A 58 -8.24 -11.48 -3.56
CA VAL A 58 -8.99 -11.40 -4.83
C VAL A 58 -8.44 -12.38 -5.87
N LEU A 59 -7.11 -12.52 -5.99
CA LEU A 59 -6.49 -13.49 -6.90
C LEU A 59 -6.81 -14.93 -6.50
N ALA A 60 -6.80 -15.23 -5.21
CA ALA A 60 -7.17 -16.54 -4.68
C ALA A 60 -8.64 -16.87 -4.95
N TYR A 61 -9.54 -15.90 -4.75
CA TYR A 61 -10.94 -16.06 -5.15
C TYR A 61 -11.05 -16.33 -6.65
N ALA A 62 -10.38 -15.52 -7.47
CA ALA A 62 -10.44 -15.60 -8.92
C ALA A 62 -9.87 -16.91 -9.47
N ASP A 63 -8.81 -17.43 -8.86
CA ASP A 63 -8.22 -18.71 -9.21
C ASP A 63 -9.17 -19.89 -8.93
N GLU A 64 -9.91 -19.84 -7.82
CA GLU A 64 -10.85 -20.89 -7.42
C GLU A 64 -12.17 -20.81 -8.20
N ALA A 65 -12.75 -19.61 -8.31
CA ALA A 65 -14.05 -19.39 -8.95
C ALA A 65 -13.97 -19.20 -10.47
N ASN A 66 -12.76 -19.04 -11.03
CA ASN A 66 -12.55 -18.60 -12.42
C ASN A 66 -13.31 -17.31 -12.78
N ALA A 67 -13.45 -16.42 -11.80
CA ALA A 67 -14.23 -15.19 -11.90
C ALA A 67 -13.77 -14.21 -10.81
N PHE A 68 -13.79 -12.91 -11.09
CA PHE A 68 -13.60 -11.91 -10.04
C PHE A 68 -14.84 -11.80 -9.13
N PRO A 69 -14.63 -11.44 -7.85
CA PRO A 69 -15.73 -11.10 -6.96
C PRO A 69 -16.38 -9.79 -7.41
N VAL A 70 -17.70 -9.73 -7.39
CA VAL A 70 -18.48 -8.53 -7.75
C VAL A 70 -18.91 -7.71 -6.52
N SER A 71 -18.57 -8.17 -5.33
CA SER A 71 -18.86 -7.47 -4.08
C SER A 71 -17.92 -7.86 -2.95
N GLU A 72 -17.83 -6.98 -1.94
CA GLU A 72 -17.12 -7.26 -0.70
C GLU A 72 -17.69 -8.47 0.04
N ALA A 73 -19.02 -8.63 0.04
CA ALA A 73 -19.69 -9.73 0.72
C ALA A 73 -19.27 -11.10 0.14
N GLU A 74 -19.10 -11.18 -1.18
CA GLU A 74 -18.67 -12.39 -1.87
C GLU A 74 -17.21 -12.74 -1.52
N LEU A 75 -16.32 -11.74 -1.51
CA LEU A 75 -14.93 -11.95 -1.10
C LEU A 75 -14.82 -12.36 0.37
N ARG A 76 -15.62 -11.75 1.25
CA ARG A 76 -15.69 -12.11 2.68
C ARG A 76 -16.20 -13.53 2.89
N ALA A 77 -17.23 -13.93 2.16
CA ALA A 77 -17.77 -15.30 2.23
C ALA A 77 -16.71 -16.34 1.86
N PHE A 78 -15.91 -16.06 0.82
CA PHE A 78 -14.78 -16.91 0.42
C PHE A 78 -13.68 -16.97 1.49
N THR A 79 -13.21 -15.81 1.96
CA THR A 79 -12.11 -15.74 2.93
C THR A 79 -12.48 -16.30 4.31
N SER A 80 -13.76 -16.30 4.66
CA SER A 80 -14.30 -16.88 5.91
C SER A 80 -14.62 -18.37 5.80
N ALA A 81 -14.45 -18.98 4.62
CA ALA A 81 -14.71 -20.41 4.44
C ALA A 81 -13.74 -21.24 5.32
N PRO A 82 -14.13 -22.46 5.74
CA PRO A 82 -13.28 -23.32 6.60
C PRO A 82 -11.91 -23.65 5.99
N THR A 83 -11.82 -23.64 4.66
CA THR A 83 -10.58 -23.82 3.91
C THR A 83 -9.67 -22.60 3.92
N GLY A 84 -10.22 -21.43 4.24
CA GLY A 84 -9.52 -20.14 4.25
C GLY A 84 -9.01 -19.72 2.88
N VAL A 85 -8.19 -18.66 2.87
CA VAL A 85 -7.49 -18.20 1.67
C VAL A 85 -6.29 -19.11 1.41
N PRO A 86 -6.19 -19.76 0.23
CA PRO A 86 -5.07 -20.64 -0.09
C PRO A 86 -3.73 -19.88 -0.05
N ALA A 87 -2.68 -20.59 0.37
CA ALA A 87 -1.31 -20.05 0.39
C ALA A 87 -0.65 -20.05 -1.00
N THR A 88 -1.20 -20.82 -1.94
CA THR A 88 -0.68 -20.98 -3.30
C THR A 88 -1.83 -21.02 -4.32
N LEU A 89 -1.63 -20.41 -5.49
CA LEU A 89 -2.61 -20.44 -6.59
C LEU A 89 -2.44 -21.70 -7.45
N ARG A 90 -3.53 -22.21 -8.03
CA ARG A 90 -3.58 -23.50 -8.72
C ARG A 90 -3.12 -23.43 -10.17
N MET A 91 -3.35 -22.35 -10.91
CA MET A 91 -2.97 -22.29 -12.34
C MET A 91 -1.80 -21.33 -12.60
N PRO A 92 -0.65 -21.88 -13.03
CA PRO A 92 0.55 -21.09 -13.29
C PRO A 92 0.72 -20.65 -14.76
N VAL A 93 -0.23 -20.88 -15.68
CA VAL A 93 0.03 -20.62 -17.11
C VAL A 93 -1.18 -20.02 -17.83
N LEU A 94 -0.97 -18.82 -18.41
CA LEU A 94 -1.70 -18.33 -19.57
C LEU A 94 -1.16 -19.08 -20.78
N GLU A 95 -1.84 -20.13 -21.24
CA GLU A 95 -1.53 -20.76 -22.53
C GLU A 95 -2.08 -19.89 -23.66
N VAL A 96 -1.31 -18.89 -24.09
CA VAL A 96 -1.60 -18.12 -25.29
C VAL A 96 -0.91 -18.82 -26.46
N GLY A 97 -1.49 -19.93 -26.94
CA GLY A 97 -0.87 -20.82 -27.92
C GLY A 97 0.25 -21.71 -27.33
N ALA A 98 1.23 -22.12 -28.13
CA ALA A 98 2.31 -23.05 -27.75
C ALA A 98 3.44 -22.44 -26.88
N VAL A 99 3.22 -21.28 -26.27
CA VAL A 99 4.25 -20.58 -25.47
C VAL A 99 3.68 -20.27 -24.09
N ALA A 100 4.25 -20.90 -23.06
CA ALA A 100 3.96 -20.59 -21.67
C ALA A 100 4.54 -19.21 -21.32
N VAL A 101 3.68 -18.21 -21.17
CA VAL A 101 4.09 -16.89 -20.67
C VAL A 101 4.14 -16.95 -19.15
N ALA A 102 5.26 -16.53 -18.56
CA ALA A 102 5.39 -16.41 -17.10
C ALA A 102 4.21 -15.59 -16.57
N THR A 103 3.47 -16.13 -15.59
CA THR A 103 2.33 -15.45 -15.00
C THR A 103 2.77 -14.09 -14.48
N GLY A 104 2.17 -13.02 -14.99
CA GLY A 104 2.40 -11.65 -14.52
C GLY A 104 1.87 -11.40 -13.11
N TYR A 105 1.58 -12.44 -12.31
CA TYR A 105 1.10 -12.38 -10.93
C TYR A 105 1.81 -13.43 -10.05
N PRO A 106 1.96 -13.15 -8.74
CA PRO A 106 2.63 -14.04 -7.77
C PRO A 106 1.85 -15.33 -7.55
N LEU A 107 2.57 -16.45 -7.34
CA LEU A 107 1.96 -17.78 -7.17
C LEU A 107 1.83 -18.19 -5.70
N THR A 108 2.58 -17.55 -4.80
CA THR A 108 2.55 -17.85 -3.37
C THR A 108 2.27 -16.59 -2.56
N ARG A 109 1.54 -16.73 -1.45
CA ARG A 109 1.21 -15.59 -0.56
C ARG A 109 2.47 -14.94 0.04
N VAL A 110 3.54 -15.73 0.18
CA VAL A 110 4.83 -15.28 0.71
C VAL A 110 5.56 -14.34 -0.26
N GLU A 111 5.39 -14.52 -1.57
CA GLU A 111 5.91 -13.56 -2.57
C GLU A 111 5.21 -12.20 -2.50
N VAL A 112 3.97 -12.21 -2.01
CA VAL A 112 3.11 -11.02 -1.93
C VAL A 112 3.35 -10.26 -0.65
N THR A 113 3.41 -10.95 0.49
CA THR A 113 3.51 -10.32 1.81
C THR A 113 4.94 -10.32 2.32
N SER A 114 5.53 -9.13 2.40
CA SER A 114 6.81 -8.87 3.10
C SER A 114 6.60 -8.33 4.53
N ALA A 115 5.36 -7.99 4.91
CA ALA A 115 5.04 -7.41 6.19
C ALA A 115 4.84 -8.47 7.29
N ILE A 116 5.47 -8.26 8.44
CA ILE A 116 5.28 -9.05 9.65
C ILE A 116 4.80 -8.11 10.77
N PRO A 117 3.57 -8.28 11.30
CA PRO A 117 2.55 -9.26 10.92
C PRO A 117 1.82 -8.92 9.61
N ALA A 118 1.29 -9.95 8.94
CA ALA A 118 0.45 -9.78 7.76
C ALA A 118 -0.87 -9.09 8.16
N PRO A 119 -1.34 -8.07 7.41
CA PRO A 119 -2.62 -7.45 7.69
C PRO A 119 -3.77 -8.43 7.45
N THR A 120 -4.88 -8.21 8.13
CA THR A 120 -6.13 -8.93 7.88
C THR A 120 -6.86 -8.34 6.67
N LEU A 121 -7.78 -9.12 6.08
CA LEU A 121 -8.67 -8.61 5.03
C LEU A 121 -9.49 -7.41 5.52
N ASP A 122 -9.95 -7.43 6.78
CA ASP A 122 -10.73 -6.36 7.39
C ASP A 122 -9.96 -5.05 7.49
N GLU A 123 -8.71 -5.12 7.95
CA GLU A 123 -7.82 -3.95 7.99
C GLU A 123 -7.54 -3.42 6.58
N SER A 124 -7.45 -4.31 5.60
CA SER A 124 -7.19 -3.96 4.21
C SER A 124 -8.40 -3.25 3.58
N LEU A 125 -9.61 -3.80 3.72
CA LEU A 125 -10.86 -3.21 3.20
C LEU A 125 -11.26 -1.90 3.89
N LYS A 126 -10.88 -1.69 5.15
CA LYS A 126 -11.10 -0.41 5.83
C LYS A 126 -10.31 0.73 5.16
N GLU A 127 -9.10 0.41 4.72
CA GLU A 127 -8.09 1.41 4.38
C GLU A 127 -7.93 1.59 2.86
N ILE A 128 -8.23 0.54 2.09
CA ILE A 128 -8.24 0.53 0.63
C ILE A 128 -9.69 0.61 0.15
N GLU A 129 -9.95 1.53 -0.77
CA GLU A 129 -11.22 1.58 -1.48
C GLU A 129 -11.19 0.61 -2.64
N VAL A 130 -12.26 -0.18 -2.78
CA VAL A 130 -12.42 -1.14 -3.85
C VAL A 130 -13.63 -0.77 -4.69
N GLU A 131 -13.38 -0.55 -5.97
CA GLU A 131 -14.43 -0.44 -6.97
C GLU A 131 -14.66 -1.84 -7.54
N TRP A 132 -15.81 -2.43 -7.17
CA TRP A 132 -16.16 -3.78 -7.59
C TRP A 132 -16.67 -3.79 -9.03
N PRO A 133 -16.26 -4.78 -9.83
CA PRO A 133 -16.67 -4.88 -11.22
C PRO A 133 -18.14 -5.33 -11.32
N THR A 134 -18.82 -4.91 -12.39
CA THR A 134 -20.16 -5.41 -12.73
C THR A 134 -20.11 -6.75 -13.49
N ALA A 135 -18.99 -7.05 -14.14
CA ALA A 135 -18.76 -8.28 -14.89
C ALA A 135 -17.66 -9.12 -14.25
N ARG A 136 -17.83 -10.44 -14.24
CA ARG A 136 -16.96 -11.40 -13.55
C ARG A 136 -15.58 -11.60 -14.20
N ASP A 137 -15.38 -11.10 -15.41
CA ASP A 137 -14.12 -11.16 -16.16
C ASP A 137 -13.36 -9.82 -16.16
N VAL A 138 -13.89 -8.82 -15.45
CA VAL A 138 -13.26 -7.50 -15.29
C VAL A 138 -12.66 -7.41 -13.90
N GLN A 139 -11.40 -6.96 -13.81
CA GLN A 139 -10.75 -6.84 -12.51
C GLN A 139 -11.32 -5.69 -11.67
N PRO A 140 -11.37 -5.82 -10.33
CA PRO A 140 -11.66 -4.70 -9.44
C PRO A 140 -10.55 -3.64 -9.47
N ILE A 141 -10.89 -2.40 -9.13
CA ILE A 141 -9.93 -1.30 -9.03
C ILE A 141 -9.68 -0.97 -7.56
N PHE A 142 -8.41 -0.92 -7.17
CA PHE A 142 -8.01 -0.56 -5.81
C PHE A 142 -7.49 0.88 -5.75
N ARG A 143 -7.93 1.64 -4.74
CA ARG A 143 -7.47 3.01 -4.49
C ARG A 143 -7.02 3.15 -3.03
N SER A 144 -5.84 3.72 -2.82
CA SER A 144 -5.25 3.90 -1.48
C SER A 144 -5.88 5.06 -0.67
N LYS A 145 -6.99 5.66 -1.13
CA LYS A 145 -7.62 6.84 -0.52
C LYS A 145 -6.64 8.01 -0.24
N GLY A 146 -5.65 8.19 -1.12
CA GLY A 146 -4.61 9.22 -0.96
C GLY A 146 -3.52 8.89 0.08
N LYS A 147 -3.55 7.69 0.68
CA LYS A 147 -2.45 7.21 1.53
C LYS A 147 -1.22 6.92 0.67
N ALA A 148 -0.05 7.19 1.24
CA ALA A 148 1.22 6.86 0.62
C ALA A 148 1.33 5.36 0.38
N THR A 149 1.93 4.96 -0.73
CA THR A 149 2.29 3.57 -1.04
C THR A 149 3.78 3.52 -1.34
N LEU A 150 4.39 2.33 -1.26
CA LEU A 150 5.72 2.15 -1.80
C LEU A 150 5.72 2.38 -3.32
N HIS A 151 6.88 2.72 -3.84
CA HIS A 151 7.05 2.91 -5.27
C HIS A 151 6.80 1.59 -6.01
N GLY A 152 5.98 1.63 -7.07
CA GLY A 152 5.69 0.47 -7.92
C GLY A 152 4.57 -0.45 -7.41
N THR A 153 4.12 -0.35 -6.16
CA THR A 153 3.08 -1.24 -5.59
C THR A 153 1.79 -1.23 -6.40
N SER A 154 1.21 -0.05 -6.62
CA SER A 154 -0.09 0.07 -7.27
C SER A 154 -0.05 -0.41 -8.73
N PRO A 155 0.97 -0.06 -9.55
CA PRO A 155 1.19 -0.68 -10.85
C PRO A 155 1.32 -2.20 -10.77
N SER A 156 2.17 -2.75 -9.89
CA SER A 156 2.37 -4.21 -9.79
C SER A 156 1.07 -4.93 -9.44
N VAL A 157 0.31 -4.44 -8.45
CA VAL A 157 -0.99 -5.03 -8.10
C VAL A 157 -1.97 -4.95 -9.27
N GLY A 158 -1.98 -3.83 -10.01
CA GLY A 158 -2.79 -3.68 -11.22
C GLY A 158 -2.42 -4.68 -12.32
N GLU A 159 -1.12 -4.89 -12.55
CA GLU A 159 -0.60 -5.89 -13.48
C GLU A 159 -1.02 -7.31 -13.09
N TRP A 160 -0.96 -7.64 -11.79
CA TRP A 160 -1.35 -8.96 -11.31
C TRP A 160 -2.83 -9.26 -11.59
N LEU A 161 -3.69 -8.31 -11.24
CA LEU A 161 -5.13 -8.42 -11.47
C LEU A 161 -5.46 -8.47 -12.96
N TYR A 162 -4.76 -7.66 -13.77
CA TYR A 162 -4.95 -7.67 -15.22
C TYR A 162 -4.53 -9.00 -15.84
N ALA A 163 -3.40 -9.57 -15.43
CA ALA A 163 -2.96 -10.88 -15.89
C ALA A 163 -3.96 -11.99 -15.50
N MET A 164 -4.56 -11.93 -14.30
CA MET A 164 -5.65 -12.84 -13.93
C MET A 164 -6.90 -12.63 -14.79
N ALA A 165 -7.27 -11.37 -15.11
CA ALA A 165 -8.39 -11.08 -16.00
C ALA A 165 -8.19 -11.67 -17.41
N GLN A 166 -6.99 -11.55 -17.96
CA GLN A 166 -6.64 -12.18 -19.24
C GLN A 166 -6.80 -13.70 -19.18
N ARG A 167 -6.35 -14.33 -18.08
CA ARG A 167 -6.52 -15.76 -17.87
C ARG A 167 -7.99 -16.17 -17.84
N ILE A 168 -8.83 -15.42 -17.13
CA ILE A 168 -10.27 -15.70 -17.04
C ILE A 168 -10.93 -15.61 -18.42
N ARG A 169 -10.58 -14.59 -19.21
CA ARG A 169 -11.14 -14.38 -20.56
C ARG A 169 -10.67 -15.36 -21.62
N ALA A 170 -9.52 -16.01 -21.40
CA ALA A 170 -8.97 -16.98 -22.34
C ALA A 170 -9.66 -18.36 -22.27
N ARG A 171 -10.61 -18.55 -21.35
CA ARG A 171 -11.44 -19.75 -21.23
C ARG A 171 -12.83 -19.54 -21.81
#